data_AF-A0A918VJH3-F1
#
_entry.id   AF-A0A918VJH3-F1
#
_cell.length_a   1.000
_cell.length_b   1.000
_cell.length_c   1.000
_cell.angle_alpha   90.00
_cell.angle_beta   90.00
_cell.angle_gamma   90.00
#
_symmetry.space_group_name_H-M   'P 1'
#
loop_
_entity.id
_entity.type
_entity.pdbx_description
1 polymer ?
#
loop_
_entity_poly.entity_id
_entity_poly.type
_entity_poly.pdbx_seq_one_letter_code
_entity_poly.pdbx_strand_id
1 'polypeptide(L)'
;MAIAEDQVRVTRGQTTTYVGKTGARRQFCPGCGTGLFYTNAEMLPGIIDIQSATLDTAADEVPGAQIQVAERLPWIDDLTALHRFERYPGQ
;
A
#
# COMPACT_ATOMS: atom_id res chain seq x y z
N MET A 1 -1.21 -2.53 4.96
CA MET A 1 -1.51 -3.35 6.16
C MET A 1 -0.20 -3.60 6.87
N ALA A 2 -0.12 -3.22 8.15
CA ALA A 2 1.09 -3.36 8.95
C ALA A 2 1.10 -4.73 9.63
N ILE A 3 2.08 -5.56 9.31
CA ILE A 3 2.24 -6.94 9.81
C ILE A 3 3.61 -7.07 10.46
N ALA A 4 3.75 -8.00 11.41
CA ALA A 4 5.07 -8.35 11.95
C ALA A 4 5.94 -8.97 10.85
N GLU A 5 7.18 -8.49 10.71
CA GLU A 5 8.06 -8.89 9.61
C GLU A 5 8.34 -10.40 9.59
N ASP A 6 8.40 -11.04 10.76
CA ASP A 6 8.61 -12.48 10.91
C ASP A 6 7.41 -13.35 10.48
N GLN A 7 6.24 -12.75 10.30
CA GLN A 7 5.04 -13.42 9.79
C GLN A 7 4.93 -13.39 8.26
N VAL A 8 5.85 -12.71 7.57
CA VAL A 8 5.80 -12.57 6.12
C VAL A 8 6.96 -13.31 5.46
N ARG A 9 6.64 -14.11 4.44
CA ARG A 9 7.63 -14.82 3.64
C ARG A 9 7.27 -14.81 2.17
N VAL A 10 8.24 -14.43 1.33
CA VAL A 10 8.13 -14.63 -0.13
C VAL A 10 8.29 -16.11 -0.45
N THR A 11 7.23 -16.74 -0.95
CA THR A 11 7.22 -18.17 -1.29
C THR A 11 7.67 -18.44 -2.73
N ARG A 12 7.54 -17.45 -3.62
CA ARG A 12 7.94 -17.54 -5.04
C ARG A 12 8.35 -16.17 -5.59
N GLY A 13 9.32 -16.17 -6.48
CA GLY A 13 9.82 -14.95 -7.13
C GLY A 13 10.82 -14.19 -6.26
N GLN A 14 11.19 -12.99 -6.72
CA GLN A 14 12.10 -12.09 -6.02
C GLN A 14 11.59 -10.66 -6.12
N THR A 15 11.89 -9.86 -5.09
CA THR A 15 11.60 -8.43 -5.08
C THR A 15 12.85 -7.63 -5.41
N THR A 16 12.69 -6.54 -6.16
CA THR A 16 13.70 -5.47 -6.22
C THR A 16 13.44 -4.49 -5.09
N THR A 17 14.52 -3.96 -4.47
CA THR A 17 14.42 -3.00 -3.37
C THR A 17 14.99 -1.65 -3.78
N TYR A 18 14.21 -0.59 -3.55
CA TYR A 18 14.69 0.79 -3.54
C TYR A 18 14.84 1.27 -2.09
N VAL A 19 15.99 1.84 -1.75
CA VAL A 19 16.28 2.40 -0.42
C VAL A 19 16.28 3.92 -0.52
N GLY A 20 15.33 4.56 0.17
CA GLY A 20 15.26 6.01 0.29
C GLY A 20 16.30 6.57 1.27
N LYS A 21 16.51 7.88 1.22
CA LYS A 21 17.50 8.58 2.05
C LYS A 21 17.26 8.43 3.56
N THR A 22 16.02 8.22 3.97
CA THR A 22 15.59 8.07 5.37
C THR A 22 15.44 6.61 5.80
N GLY A 23 16.16 5.70 5.15
CA GLY A 23 16.11 4.26 5.47
C GLY A 23 14.85 3.53 5.01
N ALA A 24 13.87 4.24 4.45
CA ALA A 24 12.66 3.66 3.88
C ALA A 24 12.97 2.70 2.72
N ARG A 25 12.60 1.43 2.86
CA ARG A 25 12.79 0.39 1.86
C ARG A 25 11.46 0.12 1.16
N ARG A 26 11.44 0.24 -0.16
CA ARG A 26 10.28 -0.09 -1.01
C ARG A 26 10.64 -1.31 -1.84
N GLN A 27 9.89 -2.39 -1.67
CA GLN A 27 10.12 -3.66 -2.36
C GLN A 27 9.01 -3.89 -3.37
N PHE A 28 9.37 -4.21 -4.61
CA PHE A 28 8.43 -4.32 -5.73
C PHE A 28 8.81 -5.46 -6.68
N CYS A 29 7.84 -5.89 -7.48
CA CYS A 29 8.07 -6.89 -8.52
C CYS A 29 8.94 -6.31 -9.65
N PRO A 30 10.08 -6.92 -10.01
CA PRO A 30 10.93 -6.42 -11.10
C PRO A 30 10.29 -6.52 -12.48
N GLY A 31 9.31 -7.42 -12.66
CA GLY A 31 8.68 -7.67 -13.97
C GLY A 31 7.58 -6.67 -14.32
N CYS A 32 6.76 -6.27 -13.35
CA CYS A 32 5.59 -5.42 -13.58
C CYS A 32 5.58 -4.12 -12.76
N GLY A 33 6.54 -3.91 -11.85
CA GLY A 33 6.66 -2.70 -11.04
C GLY A 33 5.69 -2.60 -9.85
N THR A 34 4.81 -3.58 -9.64
CA THR A 34 3.87 -3.60 -8.51
C THR A 34 4.61 -3.52 -7.18
N GLY A 35 4.28 -2.52 -6.36
CA GLY A 35 4.80 -2.41 -5.00
C GLY A 35 4.19 -3.49 -4.11
N LEU A 36 5.03 -4.17 -3.34
CA LEU A 36 4.61 -5.30 -2.50
C LEU A 36 4.77 -4.95 -1.03
N PHE A 37 5.97 -4.50 -0.65
CA PHE A 37 6.32 -4.28 0.75
C PHE A 37 6.97 -2.93 0.98
N TYR A 38 6.75 -2.40 2.17
CA TYR A 38 7.46 -1.26 2.71
C TYR A 38 7.99 -1.59 4.11
N THR A 39 9.25 -1.26 4.39
CA THR A 39 9.84 -1.37 5.73
C THR A 39 10.64 -0.12 6.05
N ASN A 40 10.70 0.24 7.32
CA ASN A 40 11.59 1.27 7.83
C ASN A 40 11.99 0.90 9.26
N ALA A 41 13.20 0.38 9.45
CA ALA A 41 13.64 -0.14 10.74
C ALA A 41 13.74 0.93 11.84
N GLU A 42 13.92 2.20 11.49
CA GLU A 42 14.02 3.30 12.46
C GLU A 42 12.63 3.77 12.90
N MET A 43 11.71 3.95 11.95
CA MET A 43 10.38 4.51 12.21
C MET A 43 9.33 3.46 12.57
N LEU A 44 9.46 2.24 12.03
CA LEU A 44 8.52 1.13 12.12
C LEU A 44 9.27 -0.19 12.38
N PRO A 45 9.98 -0.30 13.52
CA PRO A 45 10.82 -1.47 13.81
C PRO A 45 9.98 -2.77 13.85
N GLY A 46 10.44 -3.78 13.11
CA GLY A 46 9.80 -5.11 13.05
C GLY A 46 8.48 -5.15 12.29
N ILE A 47 8.10 -4.07 11.63
CA ILE A 47 6.86 -3.98 10.84
C ILE A 47 7.20 -4.02 9.35
N ILE A 48 6.43 -4.83 8.62
CA ILE A 48 6.34 -4.82 7.18
C ILE A 48 4.94 -4.38 6.74
N ASP A 49 4.89 -3.31 5.96
CA ASP A 49 3.66 -2.83 5.36
C ASP A 49 3.42 -3.53 4.02
N ILE A 50 2.34 -4.30 3.93
CA ILE A 50 1.85 -4.92 2.69
C ILE A 50 0.84 -4.00 2.01
N GLN A 51 0.97 -3.80 0.69
CA GLN A 51 -0.04 -3.07 -0.08
C GLN A 51 -1.32 -3.90 -0.16
N SER A 52 -2.38 -3.54 0.57
CA SER A 52 -3.60 -4.37 0.66
C SER A 52 -4.26 -4.66 -0.69
N ALA A 53 -4.15 -3.74 -1.64
CA ALA A 53 -4.64 -3.92 -3.01
C ALA A 53 -3.95 -5.07 -3.79
N THR A 54 -2.85 -5.63 -3.28
CA THR A 54 -2.18 -6.79 -3.89
C THR A 54 -2.64 -8.14 -3.34
N LEU A 55 -3.62 -8.15 -2.42
CA LEU A 55 -4.19 -9.37 -1.86
C LEU A 55 -5.35 -9.87 -2.74
N ASP A 56 -5.51 -11.19 -2.81
CA ASP A 56 -6.61 -11.82 -3.56
C ASP A 56 -7.98 -11.44 -2.97
N THR A 57 -8.05 -11.22 -1.65
CA THR A 57 -9.23 -10.81 -0.88
C THR A 57 -9.17 -9.35 -0.43
N ALA A 58 -8.62 -8.46 -1.26
CA ALA A 58 -8.42 -7.04 -0.89
C ALA A 58 -9.70 -6.31 -0.43
N ALA A 59 -10.88 -6.75 -0.86
CA ALA A 59 -12.17 -6.18 -0.44
C ALA A 59 -12.47 -6.40 1.05
N ASP A 60 -11.89 -7.44 1.67
CA ASP A 60 -12.06 -7.74 3.09
C ASP A 60 -11.11 -6.91 3.97
N GLU A 61 -10.11 -6.26 3.36
CA GLU A 61 -9.04 -5.50 4.02
C GLU A 61 -9.31 -3.99 3.98
N VAL A 62 -10.43 -3.59 4.57
CA VAL A 62 -10.88 -2.18 4.60
C VAL A 62 -9.88 -1.32 5.40
N PRO A 63 -9.36 -0.20 4.84
CA PRO A 63 -8.47 0.68 5.58
C PRO A 63 -9.09 1.27 6.85
N GLY A 64 -8.37 1.17 7.97
CA GLY A 64 -8.84 1.67 9.28
C GLY A 64 -8.43 3.10 9.63
N ALA A 65 -7.52 3.73 8.89
CA ALA A 65 -7.01 5.07 9.20
C ALA A 65 -6.54 5.83 7.94
N GLN A 66 -6.62 7.16 8.00
CA GLN A 66 -5.98 8.07 7.04
C GLN A 66 -4.71 8.63 7.67
N ILE A 67 -3.58 8.52 6.99
CA ILE A 67 -2.25 8.90 7.49
C ILE A 67 -1.71 10.05 6.63
N GLN A 68 -1.00 11.02 7.24
CA GLN A 68 -0.49 12.24 6.58
C GLN A 68 -1.59 13.13 5.97
N VAL A 69 -2.68 13.39 6.71
CA VAL A 69 -3.77 14.26 6.23
C VAL A 69 -3.48 15.75 6.31
N ALA A 70 -2.29 16.16 6.79
CA ALA A 70 -1.91 17.57 6.92
C ALA A 70 -1.83 18.28 5.54
N GLU A 71 -1.38 17.57 4.50
CA GLU A 71 -1.29 18.07 3.12
C GLU A 71 -2.46 17.60 2.23
N ARG A 72 -3.51 17.04 2.83
CA ARG A 72 -4.67 16.50 2.10
C ARG A 72 -5.40 17.61 1.36
N LEU A 73 -5.79 17.31 0.12
CA LEU A 73 -6.65 18.21 -0.66
C LEU A 73 -8.05 18.29 -0.03
N PRO A 74 -8.65 19.49 0.13
CA PRO A 74 -9.92 19.65 0.84
C PRO A 74 -11.06 18.79 0.30
N TRP A 75 -11.15 18.58 -1.02
CA TRP A 75 -12.24 17.82 -1.65
C TRP A 75 -12.24 16.31 -1.33
N ILE A 76 -11.21 15.77 -0.67
CA ILE A 76 -11.18 14.37 -0.25
C ILE A 76 -12.30 14.05 0.75
N ASP A 77 -12.67 15.02 1.60
CA ASP A 77 -13.78 14.85 2.54
C ASP A 77 -15.13 14.62 1.84
N ASP A 78 -15.28 15.16 0.63
CA ASP A 78 -16.50 15.09 -0.17
C ASP A 78 -16.42 14.03 -1.29
N LEU A 79 -15.35 13.22 -1.34
CA LEU A 79 -15.11 12.27 -2.42
C LEU A 79 -16.30 11.33 -2.67
N THR A 80 -17.00 10.92 -1.61
CA THR A 80 -18.14 10.02 -1.70
C THR A 80 -19.39 10.64 -2.30
N ALA A 81 -19.49 11.98 -2.31
CA ALA A 81 -20.60 12.75 -2.89
C ALA A 81 -20.43 13.02 -4.40
N LEU A 82 -19.26 12.72 -4.97
CA LEU A 82 -19.04 12.85 -6.41
C LEU A 82 -19.94 11.88 -7.20
N HIS A 83 -20.33 12.29 -8.41
CA HIS A 83 -21.10 11.44 -9.31
C HIS A 83 -20.34 10.15 -9.62
N ARG A 84 -20.99 9.01 -9.42
CA ARG A 84 -20.42 7.68 -9.69
C ARG A 84 -20.95 7.15 -11.00
N PHE A 85 -20.03 6.80 -11.89
CA PHE A 85 -20.34 5.96 -13.02
C PHE A 85 -20.00 4.52 -12.62
N GLU A 86 -20.97 3.62 -12.65
CA GLU A 86 -20.70 2.19 -12.49
C GLU A 86 -19.68 1.74 -13.56
N ARG A 87 -19.82 2.27 -14.79
CA ARG A 87 -19.01 1.93 -15.97
C ARG A 87 -18.78 3.16 -16.86
N TYR A 88 -17.63 3.21 -17.54
CA TYR A 88 -17.27 4.28 -18.47
C TYR A 88 -16.70 3.71 -19.79
N PRO A 89 -17.16 4.17 -20.98
CA PRO A 89 -18.19 5.18 -21.22
C PRO A 89 -19.64 4.67 -21.09
N GLY A 90 -19.86 3.42 -20.63
CA GLY A 90 -21.18 2.87 -20.30
C GLY A 90 -21.31 1.41 -20.73
N GLN A 91 -21.32 0.50 -19.75
CA GLN A 91 -21.86 -0.87 -19.81
C GLN A 91 -22.18 -1.36 -18.39
#